data_AF-A0A660XZQ4-F1
#
_entry.id   AF-A0A660XZQ4-F1
#
_cell.length_a   1.000
_cell.length_b   1.000
_cell.length_c   1.000
_cell.angle_alpha   90.00
_cell.angle_beta   90.00
_cell.angle_gamma   90.00
#
_symmetry.space_group_name_H-M   'P 1'
#
loop_
_entity.id
_entity.type
_entity.pdbx_description
1 polymer ?
#
loop_
_entity_poly.entity_id
_entity_poly.type
_entity_poly.pdbx_seq_one_letter_code
_entity_poly.pdbx_strand_id
1 'polypeptide(L)'
;MNNRLGARSYVERAGSVLEEAKFLYDREKWNLVVRRCQEVVELALKGALLWAGVDFPRAHDVGATLRRNVDRFPEFFACNVPRMASLSRR
;
A
#
# COMPACT_ATOMS: atom_id res chain seq x y z
N MET A 1 -8.32 18.48 5.34
CA MET A 1 -7.40 18.83 4.23
C MET A 1 -7.08 17.56 3.46
N ASN A 2 -7.42 17.49 2.17
CA ASN A 2 -7.11 16.32 1.35
C ASN A 2 -5.60 16.33 1.04
N ASN A 3 -4.81 15.49 1.72
CA ASN A 3 -3.37 15.40 1.52
C ASN A 3 -3.03 14.63 0.23
N ARG A 4 -3.54 15.13 -0.91
CA ARG A 4 -3.34 14.54 -2.25
C ARG A 4 -1.86 14.48 -2.63
N LEU A 5 -1.07 15.46 -2.19
CA LEU A 5 0.39 15.47 -2.40
C LEU A 5 1.07 14.33 -1.63
N GLY A 6 0.70 14.13 -0.36
CA GLY A 6 1.19 13.01 0.44
C GLY A 6 0.80 11.67 -0.15
N ALA A 7 -0.48 11.50 -0.52
CA ALA A 7 -0.97 10.29 -1.18
C ALA A 7 -0.17 9.97 -2.46
N ARG A 8 0.05 10.98 -3.31
CA ARG A 8 0.85 10.85 -4.53
C ARG A 8 2.29 10.42 -4.24
N SER A 9 2.92 11.04 -3.25
CA SER A 9 4.30 10.72 -2.86
C SER A 9 4.45 9.25 -2.42
N TYR A 10 3.47 8.70 -1.70
CA TYR A 10 3.46 7.28 -1.33
C TYR A 10 3.36 6.35 -2.54
N VAL A 11 2.50 6.68 -3.50
CA VAL A 11 2.33 5.90 -4.73
C VAL A 11 3.57 5.97 -5.62
N GLU A 12 4.19 7.15 -5.76
CA GLU A 12 5.44 7.32 -6.50
C GLU A 12 6.57 6.49 -5.88
N ARG A 13 6.69 6.50 -4.55
CA ARG A 13 7.63 5.63 -3.83
C ARG A 13 7.35 4.16 -4.02
N ALA A 14 6.09 3.73 -3.96
CA ALA A 14 5.70 2.35 -4.23
C ALA A 14 6.14 1.93 -5.64
N GLY A 15 6.02 2.83 -6.64
CA GLY A 15 6.54 2.63 -7.98
C GLY A 15 8.06 2.43 -8.01
N SER A 16 8.84 3.28 -7.34
CA SER A 16 10.30 3.13 -7.27
C SER A 16 10.73 1.80 -6.63
N VAL A 17 10.06 1.39 -5.55
CA VAL A 17 10.34 0.11 -4.87
C VAL A 17 9.95 -1.08 -5.74
N LEU A 18 8.91 -0.96 -6.57
CA LEU A 18 8.52 -1.99 -7.52
C LEU A 18 9.58 -2.19 -8.61
N GLU A 19 10.17 -1.11 -9.13
CA GLU A 19 11.29 -1.22 -10.07
C GLU A 19 12.52 -1.88 -9.41
N GLU A 20 12.80 -1.60 -8.13
CA GLU A 20 13.84 -2.32 -7.39
C GLU A 20 13.51 -3.82 -7.25
N ALA A 21 12.24 -4.16 -6.96
CA ALA A 21 11.81 -5.55 -6.85
C ALA A 21 12.01 -6.32 -8.18
N LYS A 22 11.70 -5.69 -9.32
CA LYS A 22 11.93 -6.27 -10.66
C LYS A 22 13.42 -6.48 -10.92
N PHE A 23 14.26 -5.49 -10.62
CA PHE A 23 15.71 -5.64 -10.75
C PHE A 23 16.26 -6.79 -9.88
N LEU A 24 15.75 -6.97 -8.67
CA LEU A 24 16.13 -8.07 -7.78
C LEU A 24 15.62 -9.44 -8.28
N TYR A 25 14.47 -9.46 -8.95
CA TYR A 25 13.90 -10.65 -9.56
C TYR A 25 14.80 -11.17 -10.68
N ASP A 26 15.28 -10.29 -11.56
CA ASP A 26 16.21 -10.64 -12.65
C ASP A 26 17.55 -11.19 -12.13
N ARG A 27 17.88 -10.92 -10.87
CA ARG A 27 19.09 -11.41 -10.19
C ARG A 27 18.84 -12.59 -9.25
N GLU A 28 17.63 -13.15 -9.31
CA GLU A 28 17.19 -14.32 -8.53
C GLU A 28 17.35 -14.11 -7.01
N LYS A 29 17.23 -12.85 -6.54
CA LYS A 29 17.33 -12.51 -5.11
C LYS A 29 15.97 -12.64 -4.43
N TRP A 30 15.42 -13.85 -4.43
CA TRP A 30 14.02 -14.14 -4.07
C TRP A 30 13.58 -13.59 -2.71
N ASN A 31 14.42 -13.72 -1.67
CA ASN A 31 14.13 -13.19 -0.35
C ASN A 31 13.99 -11.65 -0.34
N LEU A 32 14.80 -10.95 -1.13
CA LEU A 32 14.73 -9.50 -1.27
C LEU A 32 13.53 -9.08 -2.13
N VAL A 33 13.20 -9.84 -3.19
CA VAL A 33 12.01 -9.61 -4.01
C VAL A 33 10.75 -9.63 -3.14
N VAL A 34 10.56 -10.68 -2.33
CA VAL A 34 9.38 -10.78 -1.44
C VAL A 34 9.31 -9.60 -0.48
N ARG A 35 10.43 -9.19 0.11
CA ARG A 35 10.50 -8.05 1.02
C ARG A 35 10.10 -6.74 0.34
N ARG A 36 10.61 -6.49 -0.88
CA ARG A 36 10.28 -5.29 -1.64
C ARG A 36 8.82 -5.29 -2.10
N CYS A 37 8.29 -6.43 -2.55
CA CYS A 37 6.87 -6.54 -2.87
C CYS A 37 5.95 -6.22 -1.67
N GLN A 38 6.31 -6.65 -0.46
CA GLN A 38 5.58 -6.29 0.75
C GLN A 38 5.63 -4.77 1.02
N GLU A 39 6.80 -4.15 0.84
CA GLU A 39 6.95 -2.70 0.97
C GLU A 39 6.15 -1.92 -0.08
N VAL A 40 6.09 -2.40 -1.32
CA VAL A 40 5.23 -1.83 -2.39
C VAL A 40 3.77 -1.82 -1.94
N VAL A 41 3.27 -2.95 -1.44
CA VAL A 41 1.88 -3.07 -0.94
C VAL A 41 1.66 -2.11 0.23
N GLU A 42 2.55 -2.07 1.22
CA GLU A 42 2.42 -1.19 2.38
C GLU A 42 2.38 0.30 1.97
N LEU A 43 3.27 0.73 1.07
CA LEU A 43 3.31 2.11 0.57
C LEU A 43 2.06 2.47 -0.25
N ALA A 44 1.63 1.61 -1.17
CA ALA A 44 0.46 1.86 -2.00
C ALA A 44 -0.81 2.00 -1.16
N LEU A 45 -1.00 1.11 -0.18
CA LEU A 45 -2.16 1.14 0.71
C LEU A 45 -2.16 2.35 1.65
N LYS A 46 -0.98 2.78 2.13
CA LYS A 46 -0.83 4.04 2.87
C LYS A 46 -1.19 5.26 2.00
N GLY A 47 -0.77 5.26 0.74
CA GLY A 47 -1.17 6.28 -0.23
C GLY A 47 -2.69 6.33 -0.41
N ALA A 48 -3.33 5.17 -0.53
CA ALA A 48 -4.79 5.07 -0.65
C ALA A 48 -5.52 5.60 0.59
N LEU A 49 -5.08 5.24 1.80
CA LEU A 49 -5.63 5.77 3.06
C LEU A 49 -5.51 7.29 3.15
N LEU A 50 -4.34 7.86 2.82
CA LEU A 50 -4.14 9.31 2.78
C LEU A 50 -5.02 9.99 1.74
N TRP A 51 -5.20 9.38 0.57
CA TRP A 51 -6.10 9.88 -0.47
C TRP A 51 -7.55 9.92 0.01
N ALA A 52 -7.97 8.88 0.75
CA ALA A 52 -9.29 8.82 1.39
C ALA A 52 -9.41 9.77 2.60
N GLY A 53 -8.37 10.52 2.95
CA GLY A 53 -8.36 11.42 4.11
C GLY A 53 -8.36 10.68 5.45
N VAL A 54 -7.80 9.48 5.49
CA VAL A 54 -7.61 8.67 6.70
C VAL A 54 -6.16 8.83 7.17
N ASP A 55 -5.98 9.43 8.33
CA ASP A 55 -4.68 9.41 9.02
C ASP A 55 -4.46 8.03 9.66
N PHE A 56 -3.25 7.50 9.54
CA PHE A 56 -2.87 6.24 10.16
C PHE A 56 -1.64 6.43 11.07
N PRO A 57 -1.66 5.91 12.31
CA PRO A 57 -0.46 5.87 13.15
C PRO A 57 0.59 4.97 12.51
N ARG A 58 1.88 5.35 12.61
CA ARG A 58 3.01 4.59 12.01
C ARG A 58 3.08 3.11 12.44
N ALA A 59 2.45 2.75 13.56
CA ALA A 59 2.47 1.42 14.15
C ALA A 59 1.25 0.55 13.82
N HIS A 60 0.19 1.09 13.22
CA HIS A 60 -1.06 0.34 13.02
C HIS A 60 -1.04 -0.54 11.76
N ASP A 61 -1.73 -1.70 11.85
CA ASP A 61 -2.02 -2.57 10.71
C ASP A 61 -2.83 -1.80 9.65
N VAL A 62 -2.23 -1.66 8.47
CA VAL A 62 -2.80 -0.97 7.30
C VAL A 62 -4.04 -1.70 6.79
N GLY A 63 -4.05 -3.03 6.82
CA GLY A 63 -5.19 -3.85 6.39
C GLY A 63 -6.41 -3.69 7.31
N ALA A 64 -6.20 -3.65 8.63
CA ALA A 64 -7.28 -3.35 9.58
C ALA A 64 -7.84 -1.93 9.38
N THR A 65 -6.98 -0.96 9.08
CA THR A 65 -7.38 0.44 8.85
C THR A 65 -8.17 0.60 7.56
N LEU A 66 -7.79 -0.10 6.49
CA LEU A 66 -8.54 -0.19 5.25
C LEU A 66 -9.96 -0.72 5.46
N ARG A 67 -10.10 -1.85 6.17
CA ARG A 67 -11.42 -2.45 6.44
C ARG A 67 -12.35 -1.51 7.19
N ARG A 68 -11.83 -0.73 8.15
CA ARG A 68 -12.62 0.23 8.94
C ARG A 68 -13.09 1.47 8.15
N ASN A 69 -12.49 1.75 7.00
CA ASN A 69 -12.76 2.95 6.21
C ASN A 69 -13.16 2.61 4.77
N VAL A 70 -13.70 1.42 4.53
CA VAL A 70 -14.02 0.90 3.18
C VAL A 70 -15.02 1.78 2.42
N ASP A 71 -15.93 2.41 3.16
CA ASP A 71 -16.96 3.35 2.71
C ASP A 71 -16.39 4.67 2.15
N ARG A 72 -15.13 4.98 2.46
CA ARG A 72 -14.44 6.18 1.97
C ARG A 72 -13.79 5.99 0.59
N PHE A 73 -13.87 4.79 0.03
CA PHE A 73 -13.29 4.44 -1.25
C PHE A 73 -14.35 4.25 -2.34
N PRO A 74 -14.02 4.50 -3.61
CA PRO A 74 -14.87 4.12 -4.73
C PRO A 74 -15.16 2.62 -4.73
N GLU A 75 -16.32 2.22 -5.26
CA GLU A 75 -16.80 0.83 -5.25
C GLU A 75 -15.76 -0.17 -5.80
N PHE A 76 -15.13 0.15 -6.93
CA PHE A 76 -14.10 -0.71 -7.53
C PHE A 76 -12.93 -1.01 -6.57
N PHE A 77 -12.57 -0.06 -5.71
CA PHE A 77 -11.50 -0.23 -4.74
C PHE A 77 -12.02 -0.94 -3.49
N ALA A 78 -13.19 -0.53 -2.99
CA ALA A 78 -13.87 -1.10 -1.84
C ALA A 78 -14.06 -2.63 -1.98
N CYS A 79 -14.48 -3.12 -3.16
CA CYS A 79 -14.63 -4.55 -3.45
C CYS A 79 -13.31 -5.34 -3.30
N ASN A 80 -12.16 -4.69 -3.48
CA ASN A 80 -10.84 -5.31 -3.37
C ASN A 80 -10.25 -5.23 -1.96
N VAL A 81 -10.82 -4.41 -1.06
CA VAL A 81 -10.29 -4.18 0.31
C VAL A 81 -10.13 -5.48 1.10
N PRO A 82 -11.07 -6.45 1.10
CA PRO A 82 -10.89 -7.70 1.84
C PRO A 82 -9.64 -8.47 1.42
N ARG A 83 -9.37 -8.53 0.10
CA ARG A 83 -8.18 -9.17 -0.47
C ARG A 83 -6.91 -8.41 -0.10
N MET A 84 -6.88 -7.10 -0.32
CA MET A 84 -5.70 -6.26 -0.02
C MET A 84 -5.34 -6.30 1.47
N ALA A 85 -6.34 -6.23 2.35
CA ALA A 85 -6.15 -6.30 3.79
C ALA A 85 -5.67 -7.69 4.28
N SER A 86 -5.88 -8.75 3.49
CA SER A 86 -5.38 -10.08 3.79
C SER A 86 -3.89 -10.26 3.43
N LEU A 87 -3.43 -9.56 2.38
CA LEU A 87 -2.06 -9.57 1.87
C LEU A 87 -1.13 -8.66 2.68
N SER A 88 -1.68 -7.61 3.30
CA SER A 88 -0.94 -6.63 4.11
C SER A 88 -0.73 -7.05 5.58
N ARG A 89 -1.14 -8.27 5.97
CA ARG A 89 -0.90 -8.78 7.33
C ARG A 89 0.59 -9.03 7.53
N ARG A 90 1.16 -8.43 8.58
CA ARG A 90 2.51 -8.75 9.06
C ARG A 90 2.55 -10.10 9.76
#